data_AF-A0A9W5ALW3-F1
#
_entry.id   AF-A0A9W5ALW3-F1
#
_cell.length_a   1.000
_cell.length_b   1.000
_cell.length_c   1.000
_cell.angle_alpha   90.00
_cell.angle_beta   90.00
_cell.angle_gamma   90.00
#
_symmetry.space_group_name_H-M   'P 1'
#
loop_
_entity.id
_entity.type
_entity.pdbx_description
1 polymer ?
#
loop_
_entity_poly.entity_id
_entity_poly.type
_entity_poly.pdbx_seq_one_letter_code
_entity_poly.pdbx_strand_id
1 'polypeptide(L)'
;MILCFEFKFSCSLKTLAFFLDFWAKQSTLQYALNYEKDIIRLYVSGTDEELGKFSDEYLPLVPHSIFLQSSKVEVAEYLPSHQEQIFDFKFKNITPKSLKNGKNEFGFGCDDEFINETIKRIENGESIIYEGVQISKFDSFDADYLLPTNLNTLPKIFVVDEKSLIALASFEKPVLSLKTNAIFKTNHKNTPTFFDVRAAWDINIYKIASILNSKGINFLKVKSSQNEFKINVLDDSFLIVRNSEFLQREDFDFIGSKSDKNLATFGLMLKEFGLLDTTVARLFFSHKFDDFIKVYKGNDEFDMFKLSIPKSYEKIYEQIATFNGGDRLLENYKKSFLLPSGKFSLPNNFYSIYTILDEILGFDGKLFDFARDFGGSKGVRIDYKMKSKNEFDVIALIRSAMSFRLAGAEPKNLSFGCFESLAFFVSDFGDIIKDEFECQNFLLSGELFSHKTIANLVLKYSNSNYKTRFSEQYPLEIS
;
A
#
# COMPACT_ATOMS: atom_id res chain seq x y z
N MET A 1 35.96 -22.27 6.50
CA MET A 1 35.54 -20.85 6.50
C MET A 1 34.10 -20.78 6.97
N ILE A 2 33.65 -19.64 7.49
CA ILE A 2 32.25 -19.44 7.86
C ILE A 2 31.77 -18.15 7.21
N LEU A 3 30.66 -18.21 6.49
CA LEU A 3 29.97 -17.04 5.95
C LEU A 3 28.72 -16.75 6.76
N CYS A 4 28.51 -15.48 7.11
CA CYS A 4 27.30 -14.94 7.70
C CYS A 4 26.54 -14.18 6.62
N PHE A 5 25.35 -14.67 6.27
CA PHE A 5 24.37 -13.97 5.45
C PHE A 5 23.39 -13.27 6.38
N GLU A 6 23.46 -11.94 6.43
CA GLU A 6 22.59 -11.11 7.27
C GLU A 6 21.50 -10.47 6.39
N PHE A 7 20.25 -10.60 6.84
CA PHE A 7 19.07 -10.08 6.18
C PHE A 7 18.29 -9.19 7.14
N LYS A 8 17.94 -7.97 6.70
CA LYS A 8 16.98 -7.12 7.40
C LYS A 8 15.60 -7.35 6.80
N PHE A 9 14.67 -7.85 7.61
CA PHE A 9 13.40 -8.39 7.16
C PHE A 9 12.26 -7.94 8.09
N SER A 10 11.32 -7.16 7.56
CA SER A 10 10.30 -6.49 8.38
C SER A 10 9.08 -7.36 8.71
N CYS A 11 8.90 -8.53 8.10
CA CYS A 11 7.69 -9.32 8.33
C CYS A 11 7.77 -10.20 9.59
N SER A 12 6.77 -10.06 10.47
CA SER A 12 6.70 -10.78 11.74
C SER A 12 6.63 -12.31 11.58
N LEU A 13 6.03 -12.84 10.51
CA LEU A 13 5.98 -14.29 10.24
C LEU A 13 7.36 -14.91 10.00
N LYS A 14 8.39 -14.10 9.76
CA LYS A 14 9.76 -14.57 9.45
C LYS A 14 9.76 -15.62 8.32
N THR A 15 8.94 -15.43 7.29
CA THR A 15 8.84 -16.35 6.13
C THR A 15 10.20 -16.59 5.48
N LEU A 16 11.04 -15.55 5.39
CA LEU A 16 12.42 -15.69 4.90
C LEU A 16 13.24 -16.68 5.72
N ALA A 17 13.13 -16.66 7.06
CA ALA A 17 13.86 -17.56 7.93
C ALA A 17 13.51 -19.04 7.67
N PHE A 18 12.23 -19.33 7.41
CA PHE A 18 11.79 -20.68 7.03
C PHE A 18 12.52 -21.16 5.78
N PHE A 19 12.60 -20.33 4.73
CA PHE A 19 13.27 -20.72 3.49
C PHE A 19 14.78 -20.87 3.65
N LEU A 20 15.42 -19.98 4.43
CA LEU A 20 16.84 -20.10 4.76
C LEU A 20 17.12 -21.40 5.51
N ASP A 21 16.32 -21.72 6.52
CA ASP A 21 16.43 -22.98 7.28
C ASP A 21 16.24 -24.20 6.37
N PHE A 22 15.19 -24.18 5.54
CA PHE A 22 14.87 -25.25 4.60
C PHE A 22 16.06 -25.56 3.69
N TRP A 23 16.63 -24.55 3.04
CA TRP A 23 17.72 -24.74 2.08
C TRP A 23 19.07 -25.01 2.74
N ALA A 24 19.33 -24.44 3.91
CA ALA A 24 20.50 -24.79 4.71
C ALA A 24 20.50 -26.28 5.08
N LYS A 25 19.35 -26.83 5.52
CA LYS A 25 19.19 -28.28 5.77
C LYS A 25 19.45 -29.13 4.54
N GLN A 26 18.98 -28.71 3.36
CA GLN A 26 19.21 -29.44 2.11
C GLN A 26 20.67 -29.41 1.63
N SER A 27 21.46 -28.42 2.05
CA SER A 27 22.88 -28.32 1.68
C SER A 27 23.77 -29.33 2.38
N THR A 28 23.30 -29.93 3.48
CA THR A 28 24.06 -30.82 4.38
C THR A 28 25.26 -30.17 5.08
N LEU A 29 25.52 -28.88 4.85
CA LEU A 29 26.55 -28.11 5.54
C LEU A 29 26.15 -27.80 6.98
N GLN A 30 27.15 -27.62 7.83
CA GLN A 30 26.92 -27.16 9.19
C GLN A 30 26.49 -25.70 9.17
N TYR A 31 25.36 -25.37 9.81
CA TYR A 31 24.81 -24.02 9.80
C TYR A 31 24.17 -23.63 11.13
N ALA A 32 23.96 -22.33 11.33
CA ALA A 32 23.22 -21.78 12.46
C ALA A 32 22.34 -20.62 11.99
N LEU A 33 21.14 -20.51 12.56
CA LEU A 33 20.26 -19.36 12.39
C LEU A 33 20.19 -18.57 13.70
N ASN A 34 20.26 -17.25 13.58
CA ASN A 34 20.11 -16.34 14.70
C ASN A 34 19.14 -15.21 14.34
N TYR A 35 18.36 -14.78 15.32
CA TYR A 35 17.37 -13.73 15.19
C TYR A 35 17.65 -12.61 16.18
N GLU A 36 17.64 -11.39 15.70
CA GLU A 36 17.74 -10.20 16.54
C GLU A 36 16.81 -9.13 15.98
N LYS A 37 15.67 -8.89 16.65
CA LYS A 37 14.61 -7.99 16.16
C LYS A 37 14.18 -8.34 14.72
N ASP A 38 14.43 -7.45 13.77
CA ASP A 38 14.16 -7.52 12.33
C ASP A 38 15.34 -8.11 11.53
N ILE A 39 16.39 -8.58 12.20
CA ILE A 39 17.58 -9.15 11.57
C ILE A 39 17.55 -10.68 11.67
N ILE A 40 17.73 -11.34 10.53
CA ILE A 40 17.91 -12.78 10.40
C ILE A 40 19.35 -13.01 9.92
N ARG A 41 20.12 -13.85 10.63
CA ARG A 41 21.48 -14.23 10.25
C ARG A 41 21.54 -15.72 10.00
N LEU A 42 22.01 -16.11 8.82
CA LEU A 42 22.35 -17.48 8.47
C LEU A 42 23.87 -17.62 8.43
N TYR A 43 24.41 -18.43 9.32
CA TYR A 43 25.82 -18.79 9.33
C TYR A 43 25.97 -20.16 8.67
N VAL A 44 26.88 -20.29 7.70
CA VAL A 44 27.18 -21.57 7.05
C VAL A 44 28.68 -21.81 7.10
N SER A 45 29.07 -23.00 7.58
CA SER A 45 30.47 -23.44 7.69
C SER A 45 30.79 -24.46 6.61
N GLY A 46 31.92 -24.26 5.93
CA GLY A 46 32.38 -25.15 4.87
C GLY A 46 33.72 -24.73 4.29
N THR A 47 34.18 -25.47 3.29
CA THR A 47 35.26 -25.07 2.38
C THR A 47 34.79 -23.99 1.41
N ASP A 48 35.72 -23.30 0.76
CA ASP A 48 35.39 -22.24 -0.21
C ASP A 48 34.55 -22.79 -1.38
N GLU A 49 34.81 -24.02 -1.83
CA GLU A 49 34.03 -24.68 -2.89
C GLU A 49 32.61 -25.00 -2.43
N GLU A 50 32.44 -25.52 -1.22
CA GLU A 50 31.13 -25.83 -0.65
C GLU A 50 30.29 -24.57 -0.43
N LEU A 51 30.90 -23.49 0.05
CA LEU A 51 30.23 -22.22 0.29
C LEU A 51 29.90 -21.50 -1.02
N GLY A 52 30.75 -21.61 -2.05
CA GLY A 52 30.44 -21.18 -3.41
C GLY A 52 29.20 -21.92 -3.95
N LYS A 53 29.17 -23.25 -3.86
CA LYS A 53 28.00 -24.05 -4.27
C LYS A 53 26.74 -23.70 -3.48
N PHE A 54 26.86 -23.46 -2.17
CA PHE A 54 25.72 -23.02 -1.37
C PHE A 54 25.13 -21.70 -1.89
N SER A 55 26.00 -20.73 -2.19
CA SER A 55 25.59 -19.42 -2.72
C SER A 55 25.00 -19.50 -4.13
N ASP A 56 25.49 -20.41 -4.98
CA ASP A 56 25.09 -20.48 -6.39
C ASP A 56 23.88 -21.40 -6.64
N GLU A 57 23.68 -22.42 -5.80
CA GLU A 57 22.63 -23.43 -6.02
C GLU A 57 21.45 -23.29 -5.05
N TYR A 58 21.70 -22.93 -3.78
CA TYR A 58 20.69 -22.97 -2.73
C TYR A 58 20.09 -21.60 -2.43
N LEU A 59 20.91 -20.56 -2.27
CA LEU A 59 20.40 -19.20 -2.04
C LEU A 59 19.48 -18.67 -3.15
N PRO A 60 19.73 -18.94 -4.45
CA PRO A 60 18.82 -18.51 -5.51
C PRO A 60 17.46 -19.21 -5.50
N LEU A 61 17.31 -20.27 -4.69
CA LEU A 61 16.03 -20.95 -4.47
C LEU A 61 15.21 -20.34 -3.32
N VAL A 62 15.81 -19.46 -2.52
CA VAL A 62 15.09 -18.67 -1.51
C VAL A 62 14.22 -17.64 -2.24
N PRO A 63 12.89 -17.67 -2.07
CA PRO A 63 12.00 -16.70 -2.70
C PRO A 63 12.33 -15.26 -2.28
N HIS A 64 12.38 -14.34 -3.24
CA HIS A 64 12.40 -12.92 -2.93
C HIS A 64 11.08 -12.51 -2.28
N SER A 65 11.15 -11.77 -1.18
CA SER A 65 9.99 -11.26 -0.44
C SER A 65 10.01 -9.74 -0.44
N ILE A 66 8.83 -9.11 -0.54
CA ILE A 66 8.74 -7.64 -0.46
C ILE A 66 9.21 -7.08 0.88
N PHE A 67 9.19 -7.89 1.94
CA PHE A 67 9.56 -7.49 3.29
C PHE A 67 11.08 -7.50 3.51
N LEU A 68 11.86 -7.95 2.51
CA LEU A 68 13.32 -7.88 2.55
C LEU A 68 13.79 -6.45 2.25
N GLN A 69 14.42 -5.82 3.23
CA GLN A 69 14.90 -4.44 3.12
C GLN A 69 16.34 -4.37 2.61
N SER A 70 17.20 -5.25 3.13
CA SER A 70 18.60 -5.32 2.76
C SER A 70 19.19 -6.68 3.08
N SER A 71 20.26 -7.03 2.38
CA SER A 71 21.08 -8.21 2.70
C SER A 71 22.56 -7.87 2.58
N LYS A 72 23.40 -8.55 3.36
CA LYS A 72 24.85 -8.45 3.30
C LYS A 72 25.48 -9.81 3.61
N VAL A 73 26.72 -9.99 3.16
CA VAL A 73 27.50 -11.21 3.43
C VAL A 73 28.85 -10.81 4.02
N GLU A 74 29.25 -11.49 5.08
CA GLU A 74 30.52 -11.27 5.77
C GLU A 74 31.15 -12.59 6.21
N VAL A 75 32.46 -12.59 6.41
CA VAL A 75 33.17 -13.74 7.00
C VAL A 75 33.02 -13.68 8.51
N ALA A 76 32.59 -14.79 9.12
CA ALA A 76 32.43 -14.89 10.57
C ALA A 76 33.60 -15.67 11.20
N GLU A 77 33.99 -15.29 12.42
CA GLU A 77 35.10 -15.93 13.15
C GLU A 77 34.72 -17.31 13.73
N TYR A 78 33.45 -17.48 14.13
CA TYR A 78 32.95 -18.71 14.74
C TYR A 78 31.50 -18.98 14.33
N LEU A 79 31.09 -20.24 14.44
CA LEU A 79 29.72 -20.66 14.22
C LEU A 79 28.94 -20.53 15.54
N PRO A 80 27.93 -19.65 15.64
CA PRO A 80 27.14 -19.52 16.87
C PRO A 80 26.22 -20.72 17.08
N SER A 81 25.58 -20.78 18.25
CA SER A 81 24.51 -21.74 18.50
C SER A 81 23.28 -21.42 17.65
N HIS A 82 22.73 -22.46 17.01
CA HIS A 82 21.47 -22.36 16.26
C HIS A 82 20.31 -22.02 17.20
N GLN A 83 19.54 -20.99 16.85
CA GLN A 83 18.29 -20.65 17.52
C GLN A 83 17.14 -21.37 16.80
N GLU A 84 16.56 -22.35 17.47
CA GLU A 84 15.38 -23.07 16.96
C GLU A 84 14.18 -22.11 16.83
N GLN A 85 13.46 -22.22 15.72
CA GLN A 85 12.26 -21.45 15.45
C GLN A 85 11.18 -22.38 14.91
N ILE A 86 9.99 -22.31 15.50
CA ILE A 86 8.82 -23.03 14.99
C ILE A 86 8.15 -22.16 13.92
N PHE A 87 7.85 -22.79 12.78
CA PHE A 87 7.13 -22.18 11.66
C PHE A 87 5.76 -22.86 11.52
N ASP A 88 4.72 -22.28 12.14
CA ASP A 88 3.34 -22.80 12.08
C ASP A 88 2.53 -22.11 10.96
N PHE A 89 3.07 -22.13 9.74
CA PHE A 89 2.39 -21.61 8.56
C PHE A 89 2.71 -22.46 7.33
N LYS A 90 1.81 -22.40 6.35
CA LYS A 90 1.99 -23.04 5.04
C LYS A 90 1.37 -22.18 3.96
N PHE A 91 2.11 -21.97 2.88
CA PHE A 91 1.68 -21.14 1.77
C PHE A 91 1.67 -21.93 0.46
N LYS A 92 0.62 -21.75 -0.35
CA LYS A 92 0.55 -22.28 -1.73
C LYS A 92 1.37 -21.46 -2.71
N ASN A 93 1.92 -20.35 -2.24
CA ASN A 93 2.63 -19.37 -3.04
C ASN A 93 3.74 -20.00 -3.88
N ILE A 94 3.91 -19.45 -5.08
CA ILE A 94 4.97 -19.86 -6.01
C ILE A 94 6.33 -19.56 -5.39
N THR A 95 7.18 -20.59 -5.39
CA THR A 95 8.61 -20.50 -5.05
C THR A 95 9.46 -20.95 -6.23
N PRO A 96 10.76 -20.57 -6.29
CA PRO A 96 11.68 -21.08 -7.31
C PRO A 96 11.66 -22.61 -7.40
N LYS A 97 11.54 -23.31 -6.27
CA LYS A 97 11.42 -24.77 -6.22
C LYS A 97 10.18 -25.28 -6.94
N SER A 98 9.02 -24.67 -6.69
CA SER A 98 7.77 -25.07 -7.35
C SER A 98 7.81 -24.88 -8.87
N LEU A 99 8.51 -23.85 -9.37
CA LEU A 99 8.71 -23.64 -10.79
C LEU A 99 9.62 -24.70 -11.42
N LYS A 100 10.66 -25.15 -10.70
CA LYS A 100 11.57 -26.20 -11.18
C LYS A 100 10.95 -27.61 -11.10
N ASN A 101 10.27 -27.92 -9.99
CA ASN A 101 9.92 -29.30 -9.63
C ASN A 101 8.41 -29.55 -9.51
N GLY A 102 7.57 -28.54 -9.75
CA GLY A 102 6.10 -28.66 -9.65
C GLY A 102 5.54 -28.75 -8.23
N LYS A 103 6.38 -28.60 -7.20
CA LYS A 103 6.00 -28.65 -5.78
C LYS A 103 6.84 -27.70 -4.93
N ASN A 104 6.21 -26.90 -4.07
CA ASN A 104 6.92 -25.97 -3.19
C ASN A 104 7.43 -26.65 -1.90
N GLU A 105 8.11 -25.88 -1.06
CA GLU A 105 8.74 -26.29 0.19
C GLU A 105 7.73 -26.77 1.23
N PHE A 106 6.48 -26.28 1.17
CA PHE A 106 5.37 -26.70 2.04
C PHE A 106 4.65 -27.95 1.55
N GLY A 107 4.97 -28.40 0.33
CA GLY A 107 4.42 -29.60 -0.27
C GLY A 107 3.16 -29.38 -1.12
N PHE A 108 2.82 -28.15 -1.47
CA PHE A 108 1.77 -27.89 -2.45
C PHE A 108 2.32 -28.07 -3.86
N GLY A 109 1.60 -28.81 -4.70
CA GLY A 109 2.00 -29.11 -6.07
C GLY A 109 0.86 -28.92 -7.06
N CYS A 110 1.14 -29.29 -8.31
CA CYS A 110 0.19 -29.13 -9.41
C CYS A 110 -0.95 -30.14 -9.38
N ASP A 111 -2.12 -29.69 -9.81
CA ASP A 111 -3.27 -30.51 -10.17
C ASP A 111 -3.48 -30.43 -11.68
N ASP A 112 -2.86 -31.36 -12.42
CA ASP A 112 -2.87 -31.32 -13.89
C ASP A 112 -4.27 -31.60 -14.47
N GLU A 113 -5.16 -32.31 -13.76
CA GLU A 113 -6.55 -32.51 -14.19
C GLU A 113 -7.31 -31.18 -14.13
N PHE A 114 -7.25 -30.51 -12.97
CA PHE A 114 -7.85 -29.18 -12.79
C PHE A 114 -7.31 -28.15 -13.77
N ILE A 115 -5.99 -28.12 -14.01
CA ILE A 115 -5.35 -27.19 -14.97
C ILE A 115 -5.92 -27.42 -16.38
N ASN A 116 -5.94 -28.67 -16.85
CA ASN A 116 -6.40 -29.00 -18.19
C ASN A 116 -7.90 -28.72 -18.39
N GLU A 117 -8.73 -28.99 -17.38
CA GLU A 117 -10.15 -28.63 -17.42
C GLU A 117 -10.32 -27.10 -17.49
N THR A 118 -9.61 -26.38 -16.62
CA THR A 118 -9.71 -24.91 -16.53
C THR A 118 -9.34 -24.23 -17.85
N ILE A 119 -8.27 -24.69 -18.51
CA ILE A 119 -7.84 -24.14 -19.80
C ILE A 119 -8.96 -24.29 -20.84
N LYS A 120 -9.56 -25.48 -20.96
CA LYS A 120 -10.66 -25.73 -21.91
C LYS A 120 -11.85 -24.82 -21.64
N ARG A 121 -12.24 -24.68 -20.37
CA ARG A 121 -13.36 -23.82 -19.95
C ARG A 121 -13.11 -22.36 -20.28
N ILE A 122 -11.93 -21.82 -19.95
CA ILE A 122 -11.58 -20.43 -20.25
C ILE A 122 -11.50 -20.18 -21.77
N GLU A 123 -11.00 -21.12 -22.56
CA GLU A 123 -10.99 -21.01 -24.03
C GLU A 123 -12.40 -20.97 -24.62
N ASN A 124 -13.33 -21.72 -24.03
CA ASN A 124 -14.76 -21.69 -24.38
C ASN A 124 -15.49 -20.44 -23.86
N GLY A 125 -14.80 -19.53 -23.17
CA GLY A 125 -15.38 -18.29 -22.62
C GLY A 125 -16.09 -18.48 -21.29
N GLU A 126 -15.94 -19.63 -20.63
CA GLU A 126 -16.51 -19.90 -19.32
C GLU A 126 -15.65 -19.32 -18.19
N SER A 127 -16.25 -19.16 -17.01
CA SER A 127 -15.54 -18.86 -15.77
C SER A 127 -15.37 -20.09 -14.90
N ILE A 128 -14.30 -20.12 -14.12
CA ILE A 128 -14.03 -21.13 -13.08
C ILE A 128 -14.02 -20.49 -11.69
N ILE A 129 -14.26 -21.28 -10.66
CA ILE A 129 -14.06 -20.89 -9.26
C ILE A 129 -12.86 -21.67 -8.73
N TYR A 130 -11.87 -20.94 -8.21
CA TYR A 130 -10.70 -21.52 -7.57
C TYR A 130 -10.52 -20.87 -6.20
N GLU A 131 -10.66 -21.66 -5.13
CA GLU A 131 -10.50 -21.19 -3.74
C GLU A 131 -11.33 -19.95 -3.39
N GLY A 132 -12.56 -19.87 -3.91
CA GLY A 132 -13.47 -18.74 -3.67
C GLY A 132 -13.26 -17.54 -4.60
N VAL A 133 -12.33 -17.64 -5.55
CA VAL A 133 -12.05 -16.61 -6.55
C VAL A 133 -12.59 -17.04 -7.92
N GLN A 134 -13.35 -16.18 -8.58
CA GLN A 134 -13.85 -16.43 -9.93
C GLN A 134 -12.84 -15.90 -10.97
N ILE A 135 -12.42 -16.76 -11.89
CA ILE A 135 -11.45 -16.44 -12.94
C ILE A 135 -12.07 -16.68 -14.30
N SER A 136 -11.87 -15.74 -15.22
CA SER A 136 -12.33 -15.86 -16.62
C SER A 136 -11.45 -15.06 -17.57
N LYS A 137 -11.66 -15.23 -18.87
CA LYS A 137 -10.97 -14.45 -19.90
C LYS A 137 -11.26 -12.95 -19.74
N PHE A 138 -10.24 -12.11 -19.87
CA PHE A 138 -10.44 -10.65 -19.84
C PHE A 138 -11.19 -10.16 -21.07
N ASP A 139 -12.31 -9.49 -20.84
CA ASP A 139 -13.16 -8.82 -21.84
C ASP A 139 -13.47 -7.35 -21.48
N SER A 140 -13.36 -7.00 -20.20
CA SER A 140 -13.79 -5.74 -19.59
C SER A 140 -13.19 -5.60 -18.19
N PHE A 141 -13.25 -4.39 -17.63
CA PHE A 141 -12.79 -4.07 -16.27
C PHE A 141 -13.87 -4.33 -15.20
N ASP A 142 -14.94 -5.06 -15.52
CA ASP A 142 -15.88 -5.58 -14.50
C ASP A 142 -15.22 -6.75 -13.76
N ALA A 143 -14.29 -6.41 -12.86
CA ALA A 143 -13.45 -7.31 -12.10
C ALA A 143 -12.86 -6.58 -10.88
N ASP A 144 -12.36 -7.32 -9.90
CA ASP A 144 -11.63 -6.75 -8.76
C ASP A 144 -10.16 -6.51 -9.11
N TYR A 145 -9.56 -7.39 -9.91
CA TYR A 145 -8.22 -7.19 -10.48
C TYR A 145 -8.01 -7.99 -11.77
N LEU A 146 -6.98 -7.62 -12.53
CA LEU A 146 -6.50 -8.39 -13.67
C LEU A 146 -5.31 -9.27 -13.28
N LEU A 147 -5.27 -10.47 -13.86
CA LEU A 147 -4.16 -11.41 -13.77
C LEU A 147 -3.46 -11.46 -15.14
N PRO A 148 -2.24 -10.90 -15.29
CA PRO A 148 -1.47 -11.07 -16.53
C PRO A 148 -1.07 -12.54 -16.65
N THR A 149 -1.21 -13.10 -17.85
CA THR A 149 -0.82 -14.49 -18.07
C THR A 149 0.70 -14.70 -18.09
N ASN A 150 1.45 -13.60 -18.24
CA ASN A 150 2.89 -13.51 -18.04
C ASN A 150 3.20 -12.05 -17.68
N LEU A 151 4.12 -11.77 -16.74
CA LEU A 151 4.42 -10.39 -16.36
C LEU A 151 4.87 -9.50 -17.55
N ASN A 152 5.46 -10.10 -18.59
CA ASN A 152 5.84 -9.40 -19.82
C ASN A 152 4.63 -8.93 -20.65
N THR A 153 3.40 -9.40 -20.36
CA THR A 153 2.19 -8.89 -21.02
C THR A 153 1.66 -7.61 -20.39
N LEU A 154 2.08 -7.26 -19.17
CA LEU A 154 1.61 -6.08 -18.45
C LEU A 154 1.65 -4.79 -19.30
N PRO A 155 2.74 -4.48 -20.03
CA PRO A 155 2.83 -3.25 -20.80
C PRO A 155 1.77 -3.09 -21.90
N LYS A 156 1.07 -4.18 -22.28
CA LYS A 156 -0.04 -4.12 -23.25
C LYS A 156 -1.21 -3.28 -22.74
N ILE A 157 -1.46 -3.25 -21.43
CA ILE A 157 -2.55 -2.47 -20.81
C ILE A 157 -2.01 -1.40 -19.85
N PHE A 158 -0.91 -1.67 -19.16
CA PHE A 158 -0.46 -0.87 -18.02
C PHE A 158 0.87 -0.17 -18.27
N VAL A 159 1.11 0.91 -17.54
CA VAL A 159 2.43 1.50 -17.34
C VAL A 159 3.02 0.87 -16.07
N VAL A 160 4.18 0.22 -16.19
CA VAL A 160 4.78 -0.55 -15.11
C VAL A 160 6.23 -0.12 -14.94
N ASP A 161 6.59 0.23 -13.71
CA ASP A 161 7.97 0.47 -13.31
C ASP A 161 8.61 -0.80 -12.73
N GLU A 162 9.94 -0.79 -12.61
CA GLU A 162 10.72 -1.93 -12.12
C GLU A 162 10.32 -2.33 -10.70
N LYS A 163 10.08 -1.36 -9.81
CA LYS A 163 9.69 -1.62 -8.41
C LYS A 163 8.36 -2.35 -8.31
N SER A 164 7.37 -1.96 -9.12
CA SER A 164 6.07 -2.62 -9.23
C SER A 164 6.20 -4.03 -9.81
N LEU A 165 7.09 -4.22 -10.80
CA LEU A 165 7.35 -5.54 -11.36
C LEU A 165 8.00 -6.49 -10.35
N ILE A 166 8.99 -6.01 -9.59
CA ILE A 166 9.63 -6.75 -8.49
C ILE A 166 8.59 -7.12 -7.42
N ALA A 167 7.75 -6.16 -7.02
CA ALA A 167 6.68 -6.42 -6.06
C ALA A 167 5.69 -7.48 -6.57
N LEU A 168 5.26 -7.43 -7.84
CA LEU A 168 4.40 -8.47 -8.43
C LEU A 168 5.11 -9.83 -8.54
N ALA A 169 6.44 -9.86 -8.66
CA ALA A 169 7.22 -11.09 -8.74
C ALA A 169 7.56 -11.69 -7.37
N SER A 170 7.43 -10.93 -6.28
CA SER A 170 7.69 -11.36 -4.90
C SER A 170 6.90 -12.60 -4.47
N PHE A 171 7.35 -13.28 -3.42
CA PHE A 171 6.68 -14.42 -2.82
C PHE A 171 5.23 -14.12 -2.43
N GLU A 172 4.97 -12.94 -1.89
CA GLU A 172 3.65 -12.52 -1.39
C GLU A 172 2.63 -12.30 -2.51
N LYS A 173 3.10 -11.97 -3.73
CA LYS A 173 2.25 -11.73 -4.91
C LYS A 173 1.10 -10.72 -4.61
N PRO A 174 1.43 -9.50 -4.16
CA PRO A 174 0.43 -8.51 -3.77
C PRO A 174 -0.42 -8.03 -4.95
N VAL A 175 -1.60 -7.51 -4.65
CA VAL A 175 -2.39 -6.69 -5.57
C VAL A 175 -1.78 -5.28 -5.61
N LEU A 176 -1.55 -4.75 -6.82
CA LEU A 176 -1.07 -3.39 -7.07
C LEU A 176 -2.04 -2.62 -7.97
N SER A 177 -2.24 -1.35 -7.68
CA SER A 177 -2.97 -0.44 -8.57
C SER A 177 -2.04 0.19 -9.61
N LEU A 178 -2.19 -0.15 -10.88
CA LEU A 178 -1.33 0.31 -11.98
C LEU A 178 -2.08 1.24 -12.94
N LYS A 179 -1.36 2.21 -13.51
CA LYS A 179 -1.92 3.15 -14.49
C LYS A 179 -2.14 2.46 -15.83
N THR A 180 -3.30 2.63 -16.45
CA THR A 180 -3.54 2.16 -17.82
C THR A 180 -2.83 3.06 -18.84
N ASN A 181 -2.20 2.46 -19.84
CA ASN A 181 -1.44 3.18 -20.84
C ASN A 181 -2.36 3.94 -21.81
N ALA A 182 -1.84 5.02 -22.40
CA ALA A 182 -2.63 5.90 -23.27
C ALA A 182 -3.10 5.22 -24.57
N ILE A 183 -2.28 4.31 -25.11
CA ILE A 183 -2.59 3.59 -26.35
C ILE A 183 -3.83 2.70 -26.14
N PHE A 184 -3.86 1.94 -25.05
CA PHE A 184 -4.97 1.08 -24.68
C PHE A 184 -6.23 1.90 -24.43
N LYS A 185 -6.14 2.99 -23.66
CA LYS A 185 -7.28 3.90 -23.42
C LYS A 185 -7.87 4.49 -24.70
N THR A 186 -7.04 4.78 -25.69
CA THR A 186 -7.49 5.33 -26.98
C THR A 186 -8.31 4.29 -27.76
N ASN A 187 -7.92 3.02 -27.71
CA ASN A 187 -8.58 1.92 -28.41
C ASN A 187 -9.80 1.36 -27.65
N HIS A 188 -9.84 1.54 -26.32
CA HIS A 188 -10.87 0.99 -25.45
C HIS A 188 -11.53 2.10 -24.62
N LYS A 189 -12.66 2.61 -25.11
CA LYS A 189 -13.48 3.59 -24.40
C LYS A 189 -13.88 3.06 -23.02
N ASN A 190 -13.98 3.94 -22.03
CA ASN A 190 -14.30 3.63 -20.62
C ASN A 190 -13.26 2.82 -19.85
N THR A 191 -12.02 2.72 -20.37
CA THR A 191 -10.91 2.16 -19.59
C THR A 191 -10.61 3.06 -18.37
N PRO A 192 -10.55 2.51 -17.15
CA PRO A 192 -10.22 3.27 -15.95
C PRO A 192 -8.78 3.80 -15.99
N THR A 193 -8.49 4.93 -15.35
CA THR A 193 -7.14 5.52 -15.33
C THR A 193 -6.14 4.61 -14.62
N PHE A 194 -6.57 3.99 -13.52
CA PHE A 194 -5.83 3.04 -12.74
C PHE A 194 -6.68 1.79 -12.51
N PHE A 195 -6.05 0.61 -12.46
CA PHE A 195 -6.74 -0.62 -12.16
C PHE A 195 -5.83 -1.60 -11.43
N ASP A 196 -6.44 -2.48 -10.64
CA ASP A 196 -5.70 -3.41 -9.80
C ASP A 196 -5.24 -4.64 -10.60
N VAL A 197 -4.05 -5.11 -10.27
CA VAL A 197 -3.35 -6.20 -10.95
C VAL A 197 -2.67 -7.09 -9.91
N ARG A 198 -2.75 -8.41 -10.10
CA ARG A 198 -2.05 -9.40 -9.28
C ARG A 198 -1.39 -10.44 -10.19
N ALA A 199 -0.15 -10.81 -9.89
CA ALA A 199 0.50 -11.93 -10.57
C ALA A 199 -0.10 -13.28 -10.14
N ALA A 200 0.23 -14.35 -10.87
CA ALA A 200 -0.16 -15.70 -10.47
C ALA A 200 0.37 -16.00 -9.06
N TRP A 201 -0.51 -16.41 -8.15
CA TRP A 201 -0.16 -16.56 -6.74
C TRP A 201 0.33 -17.97 -6.40
N ASP A 202 -0.23 -19.01 -7.02
CA ASP A 202 0.20 -20.41 -6.87
C ASP A 202 0.59 -21.07 -8.20
N ILE A 203 1.12 -22.30 -8.11
CA ILE A 203 1.65 -23.05 -9.25
C ILE A 203 0.57 -23.49 -10.25
N ASN A 204 -0.68 -23.75 -9.83
CA ASN A 204 -1.77 -24.11 -10.73
C ASN A 204 -2.17 -22.92 -11.58
N ILE A 205 -2.38 -21.78 -10.94
CA ILE A 205 -2.72 -20.53 -11.62
C ILE A 205 -1.59 -20.09 -12.55
N TYR A 206 -0.33 -20.27 -12.14
CA TYR A 206 0.82 -20.00 -13.00
C TYR A 206 0.86 -20.88 -14.26
N LYS A 207 0.64 -22.19 -14.12
CA LYS A 207 0.60 -23.11 -15.27
C LYS A 207 -0.55 -22.79 -16.21
N ILE A 208 -1.75 -22.53 -15.68
CA ILE A 208 -2.93 -22.10 -16.46
C ILE A 208 -2.58 -20.82 -17.23
N ALA A 209 -2.06 -19.80 -16.55
CA ALA A 209 -1.62 -18.55 -17.13
C ALA A 209 -0.59 -18.78 -18.26
N SER A 210 0.46 -19.54 -18.00
CA SER A 210 1.51 -19.82 -18.98
C SER A 210 0.96 -20.50 -20.25
N ILE A 211 0.07 -21.49 -20.10
CA ILE A 211 -0.51 -22.19 -21.26
C ILE A 211 -1.45 -21.26 -22.02
N LEU A 212 -2.30 -20.49 -21.35
CA LEU A 212 -3.18 -19.50 -21.99
C LEU A 212 -2.37 -18.40 -22.69
N ASN A 213 -1.22 -18.00 -22.15
CA ASN A 213 -0.29 -17.07 -22.79
C ASN A 213 0.21 -17.59 -24.14
N SER A 214 0.66 -18.86 -24.20
CA SER A 214 1.08 -19.48 -25.45
C SER A 214 -0.03 -19.58 -26.52
N LYS A 215 -1.28 -19.48 -26.08
CA LYS A 215 -2.48 -19.47 -26.92
C LYS A 215 -2.97 -18.05 -27.26
N GLY A 216 -2.20 -17.02 -26.90
CA GLY A 216 -2.49 -15.61 -27.21
C GLY A 216 -3.42 -14.90 -26.22
N ILE A 217 -3.85 -15.56 -25.14
CA ILE A 217 -4.65 -14.94 -24.07
C ILE A 217 -3.68 -14.25 -23.10
N ASN A 218 -3.70 -12.92 -23.05
CA ASN A 218 -2.69 -12.13 -22.34
C ASN A 218 -3.08 -11.77 -20.89
N PHE A 219 -4.37 -11.74 -20.60
CA PHE A 219 -4.93 -11.35 -19.31
C PHE A 219 -6.17 -12.19 -18.99
N LEU A 220 -6.34 -12.44 -17.71
CA LEU A 220 -7.55 -12.97 -17.10
C LEU A 220 -8.15 -11.89 -16.22
N LYS A 221 -9.47 -11.88 -16.10
CA LYS A 221 -10.18 -11.04 -15.14
C LYS A 221 -10.55 -11.88 -13.93
N VAL A 222 -10.44 -11.28 -12.76
CA VAL A 222 -10.64 -11.95 -11.49
C VAL A 222 -11.67 -11.21 -10.66
N LYS A 223 -12.69 -11.93 -10.18
CA LYS A 223 -13.64 -11.44 -9.17
C LYS A 223 -13.43 -12.21 -7.87
N SER A 224 -13.28 -11.49 -6.77
CA SER A 224 -12.97 -12.04 -5.47
C SER A 224 -13.66 -11.25 -4.36
N SER A 225 -14.26 -11.97 -3.43
CA SER A 225 -14.78 -11.42 -2.18
C SER A 225 -13.76 -11.44 -1.04
N GLN A 226 -12.53 -11.87 -1.32
CA GLN A 226 -11.48 -12.03 -0.33
C GLN A 226 -10.76 -10.71 -0.03
N ASN A 227 -10.05 -10.66 1.09
CA ASN A 227 -9.23 -9.53 1.49
C ASN A 227 -7.79 -9.75 1.04
N GLU A 228 -7.53 -9.69 -0.27
CA GLU A 228 -6.20 -10.00 -0.80
C GLU A 228 -5.16 -9.01 -0.28
N PHE A 229 -3.96 -9.55 -0.03
CA PHE A 229 -2.80 -8.76 0.29
C PHE A 229 -2.56 -7.67 -0.77
N LYS A 230 -2.71 -6.41 -0.38
CA LYS A 230 -2.65 -5.25 -1.27
C LYS A 230 -1.65 -4.24 -0.73
N ILE A 231 -0.80 -3.74 -1.62
CA ILE A 231 0.19 -2.71 -1.28
C ILE A 231 0.17 -1.56 -2.28
N ASN A 232 0.77 -0.44 -1.90
CA ASN A 232 1.24 0.57 -2.84
C ASN A 232 2.76 0.64 -2.80
N VAL A 233 3.40 0.64 -3.96
CA VAL A 233 4.83 0.86 -4.08
C VAL A 233 5.09 2.37 -4.00
N LEU A 234 5.80 2.82 -2.97
CA LEU A 234 6.20 4.20 -2.75
C LEU A 234 7.56 4.47 -3.40
N ASP A 235 8.10 5.68 -3.21
CA ASP A 235 9.38 6.05 -3.82
C ASP A 235 10.54 5.31 -3.17
N ASP A 236 10.58 5.19 -1.84
CA ASP A 236 11.68 4.52 -1.11
C ASP A 236 11.25 3.29 -0.30
N SER A 237 9.98 2.92 -0.37
CA SER A 237 9.40 1.82 0.41
C SER A 237 8.12 1.30 -0.25
N PHE A 238 7.32 0.55 0.50
CA PHE A 238 5.95 0.23 0.13
C PHE A 238 5.02 0.49 1.32
N LEU A 239 3.73 0.56 1.03
CA LEU A 239 2.67 0.78 1.99
C LEU A 239 1.71 -0.39 1.98
N ILE A 240 1.44 -0.96 3.14
CA ILE A 240 0.50 -2.07 3.28
C ILE A 240 -0.91 -1.49 3.41
N VAL A 241 -1.72 -1.70 2.37
CA VAL A 241 -3.12 -1.26 2.36
C VAL A 241 -3.99 -2.32 3.03
N ARG A 242 -3.77 -3.59 2.68
CA ARG A 242 -4.51 -4.73 3.25
C ARG A 242 -3.55 -5.87 3.54
N ASN A 243 -3.58 -6.42 4.75
CA ASN A 243 -2.79 -7.59 5.13
C ASN A 243 -3.52 -8.44 6.17
N SER A 244 -4.01 -9.60 5.75
CA SER A 244 -4.52 -10.65 6.63
C SER A 244 -3.73 -11.96 6.52
N GLU A 245 -2.98 -12.15 5.43
CA GLU A 245 -2.29 -13.42 5.13
C GLU A 245 -0.88 -13.48 5.72
N PHE A 246 -0.20 -12.33 5.85
CA PHE A 246 1.22 -12.27 6.21
C PHE A 246 1.45 -11.66 7.61
N LEU A 247 0.49 -11.82 8.51
CA LEU A 247 0.60 -11.42 9.92
C LEU A 247 0.86 -12.64 10.80
N GLN A 248 1.62 -12.45 11.90
CA GLN A 248 1.69 -13.46 12.95
C GLN A 248 0.30 -13.73 13.52
N ARG A 249 0.05 -15.00 13.85
CA ARG A 249 -1.26 -15.43 14.33
C ARG A 249 -1.64 -14.73 15.63
N GLU A 250 -0.67 -14.54 16.52
CA GLU A 250 -0.88 -13.85 17.79
C GLU A 250 -1.29 -12.39 17.61
N ASP A 251 -0.68 -11.70 16.63
CA ASP A 251 -1.01 -10.31 16.32
C ASP A 251 -2.39 -10.22 15.66
N PHE A 252 -2.71 -11.13 14.74
CA PHE A 252 -4.03 -11.23 14.11
C PHE A 252 -5.13 -11.49 15.15
N ASP A 253 -4.93 -12.47 16.02
CA ASP A 253 -5.86 -12.82 17.10
C ASP A 253 -5.99 -11.66 18.11
N PHE A 254 -4.89 -10.99 18.44
CA PHE A 254 -4.90 -9.80 19.29
C PHE A 254 -5.78 -8.69 18.70
N ILE A 255 -5.58 -8.32 17.43
CA ILE A 255 -6.41 -7.33 16.73
C ILE A 255 -7.87 -7.77 16.73
N GLY A 256 -8.15 -9.03 16.38
CA GLY A 256 -9.49 -9.60 16.33
C GLY A 256 -10.21 -9.61 17.68
N SER A 257 -9.46 -9.69 18.79
CA SER A 257 -10.01 -9.68 20.16
C SER A 257 -10.45 -8.30 20.66
N LYS A 258 -10.08 -7.21 19.98
CA LYS A 258 -10.38 -5.83 20.41
C LYS A 258 -11.58 -5.26 19.65
N SER A 259 -12.37 -4.44 20.36
CA SER A 259 -13.47 -3.69 19.75
C SER A 259 -12.95 -2.61 18.79
N ASP A 260 -11.93 -1.86 19.23
CA ASP A 260 -11.21 -0.91 18.38
C ASP A 260 -9.96 -1.57 17.78
N LYS A 261 -10.14 -2.11 16.59
CA LYS A 261 -9.07 -2.77 15.83
C LYS A 261 -7.99 -1.80 15.38
N ASN A 262 -8.34 -0.54 15.09
CA ASN A 262 -7.38 0.47 14.65
C ASN A 262 -6.49 0.92 15.81
N LEU A 263 -7.02 1.02 17.03
CA LEU A 263 -6.22 1.27 18.23
C LEU A 263 -5.33 0.06 18.58
N ALA A 264 -5.85 -1.16 18.47
CA ALA A 264 -5.06 -2.37 18.65
C ALA A 264 -3.86 -2.43 17.68
N THR A 265 -4.12 -2.13 16.41
CA THR A 265 -3.09 -2.07 15.37
C THR A 265 -2.06 -0.99 15.68
N PHE A 266 -2.47 0.20 16.13
CA PHE A 266 -1.54 1.25 16.58
C PHE A 266 -0.63 0.78 17.73
N GLY A 267 -1.17 0.04 18.71
CA GLY A 267 -0.36 -0.56 19.77
C GLY A 267 0.71 -1.53 19.25
N LEU A 268 0.38 -2.30 18.22
CA LEU A 268 1.35 -3.17 17.54
C LEU A 268 2.40 -2.38 16.73
N MET A 269 2.03 -1.27 16.10
CA MET A 269 2.98 -0.37 15.45
C MET A 269 3.95 0.26 16.46
N LEU A 270 3.49 0.61 17.67
CA LEU A 270 4.36 1.08 18.74
C LEU A 270 5.38 -0.01 19.12
N LYS A 271 4.94 -1.27 19.22
CA LYS A 271 5.82 -2.42 19.49
C LYS A 271 6.83 -2.63 18.35
N GLU A 272 6.38 -2.60 17.09
CA GLU A 272 7.20 -2.74 15.87
C GLU A 272 8.39 -1.78 15.90
N PHE A 273 8.17 -0.52 16.27
CA PHE A 273 9.21 0.50 16.27
C PHE A 273 9.89 0.72 17.64
N GLY A 274 9.52 -0.04 18.68
CA GLY A 274 10.06 0.12 20.03
C GLY A 274 9.70 1.46 20.68
N LEU A 275 8.46 1.93 20.49
CA LEU A 275 7.98 3.26 20.87
C LEU A 275 7.00 3.27 22.05
N LEU A 276 6.76 2.13 22.70
CA LEU A 276 5.76 1.99 23.78
C LEU A 276 5.96 2.98 24.94
N ASP A 277 7.20 3.31 25.27
CA ASP A 277 7.57 4.21 26.37
C ASP A 277 8.01 5.60 25.89
N THR A 278 7.60 6.01 24.69
CA THR A 278 8.02 7.28 24.07
C THR A 278 6.85 8.20 23.78
N THR A 279 7.11 9.50 23.61
CA THR A 279 6.10 10.42 23.07
C THR A 279 5.88 10.14 21.58
N VAL A 280 4.65 9.87 21.18
CA VAL A 280 4.27 9.53 19.80
C VAL A 280 3.07 10.34 19.35
N ALA A 281 3.17 10.93 18.15
CA ALA A 281 2.05 11.51 17.45
C ALA A 281 1.43 10.47 16.51
N ARG A 282 0.10 10.32 16.57
CA ARG A 282 -0.68 9.47 15.67
C ARG A 282 -1.51 10.35 14.76
N LEU A 283 -1.27 10.25 13.46
CA LEU A 283 -2.10 10.86 12.43
C LEU A 283 -2.93 9.75 11.80
N PHE A 284 -4.25 9.88 11.90
CA PHE A 284 -5.19 8.93 11.34
C PHE A 284 -6.10 9.65 10.36
N PHE A 285 -5.86 9.45 9.05
CA PHE A 285 -6.63 10.06 7.97
C PHE A 285 -7.37 9.00 7.17
N SER A 286 -8.69 8.98 7.25
CA SER A 286 -9.54 7.89 6.78
C SER A 286 -10.44 8.28 5.61
N HIS A 287 -10.99 7.28 4.94
CA HIS A 287 -12.14 7.46 4.04
C HIS A 287 -13.47 7.33 4.78
N LYS A 288 -13.52 6.58 5.89
CA LYS A 288 -14.75 6.12 6.55
C LYS A 288 -14.98 6.75 7.91
N PHE A 289 -13.91 7.03 8.64
CA PHE A 289 -13.94 7.57 9.99
C PHE A 289 -13.55 9.04 10.00
N ASP A 290 -13.84 9.73 11.11
CA ASP A 290 -13.38 11.10 11.32
C ASP A 290 -11.85 11.12 11.45
N ASP A 291 -11.23 12.13 10.84
CA ASP A 291 -9.78 12.31 10.91
C ASP A 291 -9.37 12.87 12.26
N PHE A 292 -8.21 12.42 12.75
CA PHE A 292 -7.64 12.97 13.97
C PHE A 292 -6.11 13.02 13.93
N ILE A 293 -5.58 13.91 14.76
CA ILE A 293 -4.17 13.96 15.13
C ILE A 293 -4.12 13.99 16.64
N LYS A 294 -3.48 12.96 17.22
CA LYS A 294 -3.36 12.79 18.67
C LYS A 294 -1.89 12.68 19.07
N VAL A 295 -1.56 13.15 20.26
CA VAL A 295 -0.25 12.94 20.89
C VAL A 295 -0.42 12.08 22.13
N TYR A 296 0.39 11.05 22.25
CA TYR A 296 0.48 10.17 23.40
C TYR A 296 1.77 10.50 24.15
N LYS A 297 1.68 10.93 25.42
CA LYS A 297 2.84 11.25 26.27
C LYS A 297 2.62 10.69 27.67
N GLY A 298 3.36 9.64 28.02
CA GLY A 298 3.11 8.90 29.26
C GLY A 298 1.74 8.23 29.24
N ASN A 299 0.89 8.52 30.22
CA ASN A 299 -0.49 8.01 30.30
C ASN A 299 -1.52 8.98 29.70
N ASP A 300 -1.08 10.14 29.20
CA ASP A 300 -1.97 11.19 28.70
C ASP A 300 -2.14 11.09 27.17
N GLU A 301 -3.36 11.40 26.71
CA GLU A 301 -3.74 11.54 25.31
C GLU A 301 -4.19 12.98 25.05
N PHE A 302 -3.62 13.62 24.02
CA PHE A 302 -3.94 15.00 23.64
C PHE A 302 -4.52 15.06 22.23
N ASP A 303 -5.75 15.53 22.10
CA ASP A 303 -6.39 15.82 20.81
C ASP A 303 -5.88 17.14 20.23
N MET A 304 -5.12 17.05 19.15
CA MET A 304 -4.48 18.22 18.52
C MET A 304 -5.33 18.80 17.38
N PHE A 305 -6.22 17.99 16.79
CA PHE A 305 -6.88 18.32 15.54
C PHE A 305 -8.37 18.02 15.59
N LYS A 306 -9.16 18.99 15.13
CA LYS A 306 -10.60 18.90 14.96
C LYS A 306 -10.96 19.37 13.55
N LEU A 307 -11.62 18.50 12.81
CA LEU A 307 -12.19 18.79 11.49
C LEU A 307 -13.72 18.77 11.62
N SER A 308 -14.40 19.72 10.98
CA SER A 308 -15.86 19.74 10.96
C SER A 308 -16.36 20.19 9.58
N ILE A 309 -17.06 19.29 8.89
CA ILE A 309 -17.58 19.56 7.55
C ILE A 309 -19.01 20.09 7.64
N PRO A 310 -19.35 21.21 6.94
CA PRO A 310 -20.74 21.66 6.81
C PRO A 310 -21.63 20.57 6.23
N LYS A 311 -22.92 20.50 6.60
CA LYS A 311 -23.80 19.39 6.21
C LYS A 311 -24.51 19.56 4.86
N SER A 312 -24.22 20.63 4.13
CA SER A 312 -24.79 20.89 2.80
C SER A 312 -23.94 21.88 2.00
N TYR A 313 -24.12 21.88 0.69
CA TYR A 313 -23.48 22.84 -0.21
C TYR A 313 -23.91 24.28 0.11
N GLU A 314 -25.18 24.49 0.43
CA GLU A 314 -25.69 25.81 0.81
C GLU A 314 -24.99 26.35 2.04
N LYS A 315 -24.72 25.50 3.05
CA LYS A 315 -23.98 25.91 4.26
C LYS A 315 -22.53 26.28 3.93
N ILE A 316 -21.89 25.60 2.97
CA ILE A 316 -20.56 25.99 2.48
C ILE A 316 -20.63 27.38 1.86
N TYR A 317 -21.59 27.63 0.97
CA TYR A 317 -21.71 28.92 0.28
C TYR A 317 -22.08 30.06 1.24
N GLU A 318 -22.98 29.82 2.19
CA GLU A 318 -23.31 30.77 3.26
C GLU A 318 -22.05 31.15 4.04
N GLN A 319 -21.20 30.18 4.40
CA GLN A 319 -19.96 30.46 5.11
C GLN A 319 -18.95 31.20 4.22
N ILE A 320 -18.81 30.84 2.94
CA ILE A 320 -17.95 31.57 1.99
C ILE A 320 -18.38 33.04 1.87
N ALA A 321 -19.68 33.31 1.78
CA ALA A 321 -20.25 34.66 1.66
C ALA A 321 -19.86 35.58 2.82
N THR A 322 -19.66 35.03 4.03
CA THR A 322 -19.27 35.84 5.21
C THR A 322 -17.85 36.43 5.13
N PHE A 323 -17.01 35.96 4.21
CA PHE A 323 -15.65 36.47 4.03
C PHE A 323 -15.61 37.68 3.10
N ASN A 324 -14.69 38.61 3.34
CA ASN A 324 -14.48 39.73 2.44
C ASN A 324 -14.14 39.25 1.01
N GLY A 325 -14.97 39.63 0.04
CA GLY A 325 -14.88 39.19 -1.35
C GLY A 325 -15.52 37.82 -1.65
N GLY A 326 -16.07 37.13 -0.65
CA GLY A 326 -16.72 35.83 -0.78
C GLY A 326 -17.95 35.84 -1.69
N ASP A 327 -18.82 36.84 -1.56
CA ASP A 327 -19.99 37.01 -2.43
C ASP A 327 -19.58 37.15 -3.91
N ARG A 328 -18.57 38.00 -4.18
CA ARG A 328 -18.03 38.21 -5.52
C ARG A 328 -17.41 36.92 -6.09
N LEU A 329 -16.74 36.12 -5.26
CA LEU A 329 -16.23 34.82 -5.68
C LEU A 329 -17.37 33.90 -6.12
N LEU A 330 -18.41 33.76 -5.30
CA LEU A 330 -19.56 32.89 -5.61
C LEU A 330 -20.30 33.36 -6.87
N GLU A 331 -20.52 34.66 -7.02
CA GLU A 331 -21.14 35.24 -8.22
C GLU A 331 -20.32 34.96 -9.47
N ASN A 332 -19.00 35.14 -9.41
CA ASN A 332 -18.13 34.85 -10.55
C ASN A 332 -18.05 33.35 -10.84
N TYR A 333 -18.02 32.51 -9.81
CA TYR A 333 -17.97 31.07 -9.96
C TYR A 333 -19.21 30.55 -10.70
N LYS A 334 -20.40 30.99 -10.29
CA LYS A 334 -21.68 30.63 -10.94
C LYS A 334 -21.77 31.04 -12.41
N LYS A 335 -21.01 32.05 -12.85
CA LYS A 335 -20.95 32.46 -14.27
C LYS A 335 -20.13 31.49 -15.12
N SER A 336 -19.16 30.79 -14.53
CA SER A 336 -18.22 29.92 -15.25
C SER A 336 -18.46 28.43 -15.02
N PHE A 337 -18.99 28.04 -13.86
CA PHE A 337 -19.15 26.66 -13.43
C PHE A 337 -20.47 26.47 -12.69
N LEU A 338 -20.99 25.24 -12.72
CA LEU A 338 -22.14 24.85 -11.93
C LEU A 338 -21.74 24.79 -10.44
N LEU A 339 -22.59 25.31 -9.57
CA LEU A 339 -22.49 25.05 -8.14
C LEU A 339 -23.45 23.92 -7.76
N PRO A 340 -22.97 22.80 -7.20
CA PRO A 340 -23.84 21.75 -6.70
C PRO A 340 -24.71 22.25 -5.54
N SER A 341 -25.80 21.54 -5.27
CA SER A 341 -26.75 21.83 -4.20
C SER A 341 -27.16 20.56 -3.49
N GLY A 342 -27.71 20.69 -2.29
CA GLY A 342 -28.20 19.57 -1.48
C GLY A 342 -27.35 19.25 -0.26
N LYS A 343 -27.89 18.32 0.53
CA LYS A 343 -27.32 17.86 1.80
C LYS A 343 -26.53 16.58 1.59
N PHE A 344 -25.53 16.39 2.44
CA PHE A 344 -24.73 15.16 2.46
C PHE A 344 -24.41 14.77 3.90
N SER A 345 -24.24 13.47 4.11
CA SER A 345 -23.88 12.88 5.40
C SER A 345 -22.54 12.18 5.24
N LEU A 346 -21.48 12.98 5.38
CA LEU A 346 -20.10 12.52 5.25
C LEU A 346 -19.36 12.62 6.60
N PRO A 347 -18.42 11.70 6.86
CA PRO A 347 -17.52 11.79 8.02
C PRO A 347 -16.65 13.04 7.95
N ASN A 348 -16.16 13.50 9.10
CA ASN A 348 -15.28 14.66 9.20
C ASN A 348 -13.84 14.28 8.86
N ASN A 349 -13.57 14.04 7.58
CA ASN A 349 -12.25 13.69 7.07
C ASN A 349 -11.88 14.43 5.78
N PHE A 350 -10.58 14.47 5.46
CA PHE A 350 -10.08 15.09 4.24
C PHE A 350 -10.60 14.40 2.98
N TYR A 351 -10.82 13.08 3.01
CA TYR A 351 -11.43 12.36 1.89
C TYR A 351 -12.79 12.95 1.51
N SER A 352 -13.65 13.20 2.50
CA SER A 352 -14.97 13.81 2.31
C SER A 352 -14.89 15.25 1.81
N ILE A 353 -13.91 16.03 2.29
CA ILE A 353 -13.63 17.37 1.74
C ILE A 353 -13.26 17.25 0.26
N TYR A 354 -12.44 16.28 -0.13
CA TYR A 354 -12.06 16.07 -1.52
C TYR A 354 -13.21 15.61 -2.39
N THR A 355 -14.14 14.79 -1.88
CA THR A 355 -15.38 14.44 -2.59
C THR A 355 -16.24 15.67 -2.85
N ILE A 356 -16.44 16.52 -1.84
CA ILE A 356 -17.19 17.79 -1.97
C ILE A 356 -16.50 18.71 -2.97
N LEU A 357 -15.18 18.84 -2.89
CA LEU A 357 -14.39 19.64 -3.80
C LEU A 357 -14.50 19.15 -5.24
N ASP A 358 -14.41 17.85 -5.47
CA ASP A 358 -14.52 17.26 -6.80
C ASP A 358 -15.83 17.68 -7.49
N GLU A 359 -16.95 17.62 -6.76
CA GLU A 359 -18.26 18.07 -7.25
C GLU A 359 -18.29 19.59 -7.50
N ILE A 360 -17.78 20.41 -6.58
CA ILE A 360 -17.71 21.87 -6.75
C ILE A 360 -16.84 22.26 -7.95
N LEU A 361 -15.74 21.54 -8.18
CA LEU A 361 -14.78 21.81 -9.26
C LEU A 361 -15.23 21.26 -10.61
N GLY A 362 -16.23 20.36 -10.60
CA GLY A 362 -16.75 19.68 -11.79
C GLY A 362 -15.74 18.71 -12.39
N PHE A 363 -15.14 17.87 -11.54
CA PHE A 363 -14.10 16.92 -11.94
C PHE A 363 -14.62 15.48 -12.17
N ASP A 364 -15.92 15.23 -11.95
CA ASP A 364 -16.61 13.97 -12.26
C ASP A 364 -15.99 12.74 -11.55
N GLY A 365 -15.65 12.88 -10.27
CA GLY A 365 -15.06 11.86 -9.42
C GLY A 365 -13.57 11.62 -9.66
N LYS A 366 -12.90 12.48 -10.42
CA LYS A 366 -11.51 12.25 -10.89
C LYS A 366 -10.45 13.03 -10.11
N LEU A 367 -10.77 13.74 -9.03
CA LEU A 367 -9.79 14.52 -8.27
C LEU A 367 -8.56 13.68 -7.88
N PHE A 368 -8.77 12.49 -7.29
CA PHE A 368 -7.68 11.60 -6.90
C PHE A 368 -6.88 11.10 -8.13
N ASP A 369 -7.58 10.61 -9.16
CA ASP A 369 -6.97 10.16 -10.42
C ASP A 369 -6.14 11.26 -11.08
N PHE A 370 -6.65 12.48 -11.11
CA PHE A 370 -6.00 13.66 -11.66
C PHE A 370 -4.74 14.02 -10.88
N ALA A 371 -4.77 13.97 -9.55
CA ALA A 371 -3.59 14.19 -8.73
C ALA A 371 -2.53 13.09 -8.93
N ARG A 372 -2.95 11.82 -9.06
CA ARG A 372 -2.06 10.68 -9.31
C ARG A 372 -1.46 10.70 -10.73
N ASP A 373 -2.20 11.24 -11.69
CA ASP A 373 -1.81 11.35 -13.10
C ASP A 373 -1.15 12.69 -13.45
N PHE A 374 -0.82 13.51 -12.45
CA PHE A 374 -0.08 14.75 -12.63
C PHE A 374 1.40 14.47 -12.87
N GLY A 375 1.93 14.94 -13.99
CA GLY A 375 3.34 14.77 -14.36
C GLY A 375 4.25 15.94 -14.00
N GLY A 376 3.71 17.00 -13.39
CA GLY A 376 4.48 18.17 -12.96
C GLY A 376 5.05 18.00 -11.55
N SER A 377 5.86 18.97 -11.12
CA SER A 377 6.59 18.92 -9.84
C SER A 377 5.99 19.78 -8.73
N LYS A 378 5.04 20.67 -9.05
CA LYS A 378 4.40 21.59 -8.10
C LYS A 378 2.93 21.80 -8.45
N GLY A 379 2.08 21.78 -7.43
CA GLY A 379 0.68 22.16 -7.52
C GLY A 379 0.46 23.63 -7.21
N VAL A 380 -0.75 24.13 -7.46
CA VAL A 380 -1.19 25.39 -6.86
C VAL A 380 -1.26 25.26 -5.34
N ARG A 381 -0.97 26.35 -4.61
CA ARG A 381 -0.98 26.35 -3.15
C ARG A 381 -2.40 26.57 -2.62
N ILE A 382 -3.02 25.50 -2.15
CA ILE A 382 -4.34 25.51 -1.51
C ILE A 382 -4.21 25.93 -0.05
N ASP A 383 -5.17 26.70 0.44
CA ASP A 383 -5.18 27.21 1.82
C ASP A 383 -5.58 26.12 2.82
N TYR A 384 -4.60 25.45 3.43
CA TYR A 384 -4.80 24.59 4.60
C TYR A 384 -4.47 25.40 5.86
N LYS A 385 -5.51 25.89 6.55
CA LYS A 385 -5.37 26.81 7.68
C LYS A 385 -6.14 26.30 8.89
N MET A 386 -5.68 26.72 10.06
CA MET A 386 -6.42 26.55 11.32
C MET A 386 -7.20 27.83 11.61
N LYS A 387 -8.49 27.71 11.96
CA LYS A 387 -9.30 28.88 12.39
C LYS A 387 -9.19 29.14 13.90
N SER A 388 -8.72 28.16 14.66
CA SER A 388 -8.41 28.25 16.09
C SER A 388 -7.23 27.33 16.42
N LYS A 389 -6.84 27.17 17.70
CA LYS A 389 -5.67 26.34 18.07
C LYS A 389 -5.75 24.91 17.50
N ASN A 390 -6.93 24.31 17.47
CA ASN A 390 -7.12 22.91 17.09
C ASN A 390 -8.15 22.68 15.98
N GLU A 391 -8.84 23.72 15.49
CA GLU A 391 -9.90 23.53 14.50
C GLU A 391 -9.47 23.93 13.08
N PHE A 392 -9.62 23.00 12.14
CA PHE A 392 -9.29 23.19 10.73
C PHE A 392 -10.33 24.08 10.00
N ASP A 393 -9.85 24.95 9.11
CA ASP A 393 -10.69 25.81 8.29
C ASP A 393 -10.97 25.16 6.92
N VAL A 394 -12.02 24.35 6.88
CA VAL A 394 -12.52 23.70 5.65
C VAL A 394 -12.92 24.74 4.58
N ILE A 395 -13.42 25.90 4.99
CA ILE A 395 -13.93 26.91 4.06
C ILE A 395 -12.80 27.64 3.37
N ALA A 396 -11.69 27.92 4.05
CA ALA A 396 -10.49 28.47 3.43
C ALA A 396 -9.96 27.55 2.31
N LEU A 397 -9.90 26.24 2.56
CA LEU A 397 -9.49 25.24 1.59
C LEU A 397 -10.40 25.29 0.35
N ILE A 398 -11.72 25.16 0.54
CA ILE A 398 -12.68 25.16 -0.57
C ILE A 398 -12.61 26.45 -1.38
N ARG A 399 -12.60 27.60 -0.71
CA ARG A 399 -12.53 28.93 -1.34
C ARG A 399 -11.28 29.08 -2.20
N SER A 400 -10.13 28.63 -1.71
CA SER A 400 -8.88 28.74 -2.46
C SER A 400 -8.89 27.86 -3.71
N ALA A 401 -9.38 26.62 -3.62
CA ALA A 401 -9.54 25.73 -4.76
C ALA A 401 -10.49 26.31 -5.83
N MET A 402 -11.64 26.86 -5.41
CA MET A 402 -12.57 27.56 -6.31
C MET A 402 -11.92 28.74 -7.01
N SER A 403 -11.08 29.50 -6.30
CA SER A 403 -10.38 30.66 -6.85
C SER A 403 -9.37 30.26 -7.93
N PHE A 404 -8.58 29.20 -7.69
CA PHE A 404 -7.66 28.66 -8.71
C PHE A 404 -8.40 28.09 -9.91
N ARG A 405 -9.53 27.43 -9.70
CA ARG A 405 -10.39 26.93 -10.77
C ARG A 405 -10.90 28.07 -11.66
N LEU A 406 -11.36 29.17 -11.06
CA LEU A 406 -11.75 30.38 -11.79
C LEU A 406 -10.60 31.04 -12.54
N ALA A 407 -9.40 31.00 -11.97
CA ALA A 407 -8.20 31.52 -12.62
C ALA A 407 -7.70 30.64 -13.79
N GLY A 408 -8.36 29.52 -14.07
CA GLY A 408 -8.02 28.63 -15.17
C GLY A 408 -6.93 27.61 -14.85
N ALA A 409 -6.70 27.28 -13.57
CA ALA A 409 -5.80 26.20 -13.19
C ALA A 409 -6.24 24.87 -13.84
N GLU A 410 -5.27 24.14 -14.39
CA GLU A 410 -5.50 22.85 -15.03
C GLU A 410 -5.94 21.82 -13.98
N PRO A 411 -6.94 20.95 -14.27
CA PRO A 411 -7.50 20.01 -13.29
C PRO A 411 -6.48 19.15 -12.55
N LYS A 412 -5.51 18.54 -13.25
CA LYS A 412 -4.49 17.71 -12.60
C LYS A 412 -3.58 18.51 -11.69
N ASN A 413 -3.17 19.71 -12.12
CA ASN A 413 -2.39 20.61 -11.30
C ASN A 413 -3.14 21.07 -10.04
N LEU A 414 -4.43 21.38 -10.16
CA LEU A 414 -5.28 21.76 -9.04
C LEU A 414 -5.46 20.60 -8.05
N SER A 415 -5.80 19.41 -8.53
CA SER A 415 -5.95 18.22 -7.69
C SER A 415 -4.65 17.84 -6.98
N PHE A 416 -3.51 17.89 -7.68
CA PHE A 416 -2.21 17.68 -7.06
C PHE A 416 -1.92 18.76 -5.99
N GLY A 417 -2.26 20.02 -6.26
CA GLY A 417 -2.15 21.12 -5.31
C GLY A 417 -2.92 20.91 -4.01
N CYS A 418 -4.10 20.28 -4.07
CA CYS A 418 -4.84 19.87 -2.87
C CYS A 418 -4.01 18.92 -1.99
N PHE A 419 -3.36 17.91 -2.57
CA PHE A 419 -2.60 16.90 -1.82
C PHE A 419 -1.25 17.42 -1.35
N GLU A 420 -0.55 18.18 -2.19
CA GLU A 420 0.71 18.80 -1.81
C GLU A 420 0.53 19.81 -0.67
N SER A 421 -0.55 20.58 -0.69
CA SER A 421 -0.86 21.52 0.39
C SER A 421 -1.25 20.83 1.70
N LEU A 422 -1.91 19.64 1.64
CA LEU A 422 -2.11 18.80 2.82
C LEU A 422 -0.77 18.35 3.41
N ALA A 423 0.18 17.91 2.56
CA ALA A 423 1.47 17.46 3.04
C ALA A 423 2.29 18.57 3.70
N PHE A 424 2.23 19.78 3.16
CA PHE A 424 2.81 20.96 3.81
C PHE A 424 2.13 21.29 5.14
N PHE A 425 0.80 21.21 5.20
CA PHE A 425 0.07 21.38 6.46
C PHE A 425 0.49 20.36 7.51
N VAL A 426 0.63 19.07 7.14
CA VAL A 426 1.13 18.02 8.06
C VAL A 426 2.55 18.31 8.52
N SER A 427 3.41 18.85 7.65
CA SER A 427 4.76 19.26 8.01
C SER A 427 4.76 20.39 9.03
N ASP A 428 4.09 21.51 8.71
CA ASP A 428 4.02 22.68 9.57
C ASP A 428 3.37 22.35 10.93
N PHE A 429 2.35 21.50 10.92
CA PHE A 429 1.66 21.05 12.13
C PHE A 429 2.51 20.09 12.97
N GLY A 430 3.33 19.26 12.32
CA GLY A 430 4.25 18.37 13.01
C GLY A 430 5.38 19.12 13.71
N ASP A 431 5.88 20.22 13.14
CA ASP A 431 6.83 21.11 13.82
C ASP A 431 6.23 21.69 15.12
N ILE A 432 4.96 22.10 15.10
CA ILE A 432 4.24 22.55 16.31
C ILE A 432 4.16 21.44 17.36
N ILE A 433 3.78 20.23 16.96
CA ILE A 433 3.67 19.07 17.87
C ILE A 433 5.04 18.72 18.46
N LYS A 434 6.09 18.74 17.64
CA LYS A 434 7.46 18.50 18.08
C LYS A 434 7.86 19.50 19.15
N ASP A 435 7.63 20.78 18.92
CA ASP A 435 8.08 21.84 19.83
C ASP A 435 7.23 21.89 21.12
N GLU A 436 5.91 21.70 21.03
CA GLU A 436 5.02 21.73 22.21
C GLU A 436 5.11 20.46 23.06
N PHE A 437 5.35 19.28 22.47
CA PHE A 437 5.30 17.98 23.17
C PHE A 437 6.63 17.24 23.26
N GLU A 438 7.69 17.74 22.63
CA GLU A 438 8.98 17.05 22.47
C GLU A 438 8.81 15.72 21.71
N CYS A 439 7.85 15.68 20.77
CA CYS A 439 7.53 14.49 20.00
C CYS A 439 8.45 14.36 18.78
N GLN A 440 9.14 13.23 18.66
CA GLN A 440 10.02 12.93 17.52
C GLN A 440 9.47 11.82 16.61
N ASN A 441 8.42 11.12 17.03
CA ASN A 441 7.91 9.94 16.33
C ASN A 441 6.46 10.17 15.88
N PHE A 442 6.22 10.11 14.58
CA PHE A 442 4.94 10.34 13.94
C PHE A 442 4.54 9.07 13.19
N LEU A 443 3.47 8.42 13.65
CA LEU A 443 2.91 7.23 13.01
C LEU A 443 1.68 7.62 12.20
N LEU A 444 1.74 7.28 10.91
CA LEU A 444 0.68 7.53 9.94
C LEU A 444 -0.18 6.28 9.76
N SER A 445 -1.49 6.47 9.78
CA SER A 445 -2.49 5.41 9.57
C SER A 445 -3.76 5.99 8.94
N GLY A 446 -4.68 5.14 8.49
CA GLY A 446 -5.91 5.53 7.82
C GLY A 446 -5.86 5.41 6.30
N GLU A 447 -7.00 5.08 5.70
CA GLU A 447 -7.12 4.71 4.28
C GLU A 447 -6.79 5.85 3.31
N LEU A 448 -6.81 7.13 3.71
CA LEU A 448 -6.44 8.24 2.83
C LEU A 448 -5.00 8.11 2.30
N PHE A 449 -4.12 7.55 3.12
CA PHE A 449 -2.74 7.32 2.75
C PHE A 449 -2.56 6.18 1.74
N SER A 450 -3.60 5.38 1.45
CA SER A 450 -3.55 4.42 0.35
C SER A 450 -3.46 5.13 -1.01
N HIS A 451 -3.66 6.44 -1.08
CA HIS A 451 -3.30 7.23 -2.24
C HIS A 451 -1.78 7.53 -2.27
N LYS A 452 -1.05 6.84 -3.17
CA LYS A 452 0.42 6.95 -3.32
C LYS A 452 0.95 8.39 -3.30
N THR A 453 0.30 9.32 -4.01
CA THR A 453 0.74 10.73 -4.05
C THR A 453 0.71 11.38 -2.67
N ILE A 454 -0.33 11.14 -1.86
CA ILE A 454 -0.45 11.73 -0.52
C ILE A 454 0.64 11.16 0.39
N ALA A 455 0.79 9.82 0.40
CA ALA A 455 1.80 9.16 1.21
C ALA A 455 3.22 9.64 0.90
N ASN A 456 3.61 9.68 -0.39
CA ASN A 456 4.93 10.15 -0.80
C ASN A 456 5.16 11.62 -0.40
N LEU A 457 4.19 12.51 -0.63
CA LEU A 457 4.34 13.93 -0.30
C LEU A 457 4.47 14.16 1.20
N VAL A 458 3.67 13.46 2.02
CA VAL A 458 3.75 13.57 3.48
C VAL A 458 5.09 13.05 3.98
N LEU A 459 5.56 11.88 3.53
CA LEU A 459 6.87 11.36 3.91
C LEU A 459 8.01 12.31 3.48
N LYS A 460 7.93 12.88 2.28
CA LYS A 460 8.93 13.80 1.74
C LYS A 460 9.05 15.08 2.56
N TYR A 461 7.93 15.71 2.91
CA TYR A 461 7.96 17.03 3.54
C TYR A 461 8.13 16.97 5.06
N SER A 462 7.66 15.92 5.73
CA SER A 462 7.67 15.85 7.20
C SER A 462 8.94 15.23 7.83
N ASN A 463 9.78 14.53 7.07
CA ASN A 463 10.92 13.78 7.65
C ASN A 463 12.20 14.60 7.89
N SER A 464 12.18 15.92 7.70
CA SER A 464 13.36 16.78 7.91
C SER A 464 13.69 16.97 9.39
N ASN A 465 12.67 17.05 10.24
CA ASN A 465 12.78 17.52 11.63
C ASN A 465 12.39 16.48 12.68
N TYR A 466 11.67 15.44 12.28
CA TYR A 466 11.15 14.35 13.10
C TYR A 466 10.93 13.12 12.19
N LYS A 467 10.65 11.97 12.80
CA LYS A 467 10.53 10.70 12.12
C LYS A 467 9.06 10.37 11.84
N THR A 468 8.64 10.51 10.60
CA THR A 468 7.31 10.17 10.09
C THR A 468 7.32 8.87 9.31
N ARG A 469 6.48 7.91 9.70
CA ARG A 469 6.50 6.55 9.16
C ARG A 469 5.13 5.90 9.09
N PHE A 470 5.00 4.96 8.17
CA PHE A 470 3.96 3.94 8.15
C PHE A 470 4.51 2.64 8.77
N SER A 471 3.60 1.74 9.18
CA SER A 471 3.99 0.37 9.53
C SER A 471 4.55 -0.36 8.31
N GLU A 472 5.53 -1.24 8.56
CA GLU A 472 6.13 -2.13 7.55
C GLU A 472 5.48 -3.53 7.60
N GLN A 473 4.46 -3.72 8.44
CA GLN A 473 3.83 -5.02 8.73
C GLN A 473 2.30 -4.96 8.69
N TYR A 474 1.73 -3.92 9.27
CA TYR A 474 0.31 -3.81 9.54
C TYR A 474 -0.39 -2.91 8.51
N PRO A 475 -1.68 -3.17 8.21
CA PRO A 475 -2.43 -2.35 7.27
C PRO A 475 -2.67 -0.94 7.81
N LEU A 476 -2.89 0.01 6.89
CA LEU A 476 -3.24 1.40 7.18
C LEU A 476 -4.46 1.54 8.09
N GLU A 477 -5.51 0.78 7.81
CA GLU A 477 -6.80 0.87 8.47
C GLU A 477 -7.50 -0.50 8.42
N ILE A 478 -8.22 -0.83 9.48
CA ILE A 478 -9.10 -2.00 9.55
C ILE A 478 -10.53 -1.50 9.67
N SER A 479 -11.39 -1.95 8.75
CA SER A 479 -12.81 -1.59 8.68
C SER A 479 -13.70 -2.37 9.66
#